data_AF-Q483X5-F1
#
_entry.id   AF-Q483X5-F1
#
_cell.length_a   1.000
_cell.length_b   1.000
_cell.length_c   1.000
_cell.angle_alpha   90.00
_cell.angle_beta   90.00
_cell.angle_gamma   90.00
#
_symmetry.space_group_name_H-M   'P 1'
#
loop_
_entity.id
_entity.type
_entity.pdbx_description
1 polymer ?
#
loop_
_entity_poly.entity_id
_entity_poly.type
_entity_poly.pdbx_seq_one_letter_code
_entity_poly.pdbx_strand_id
1 'polypeptide(L)'
;MKIFFPILIVFFLFFSSDSLAKEGYNSESKKYAVNKSKKKPKLKCDGRQHCSQMRSFEEAKYFIKHCPNTKMDGDNDGIPCEGYKKR
;
A
#
# COMPACT_ATOMS: atom_id res chain seq x y z
N MET A 1 57.16 9.85 5.01
CA MET A 1 56.96 9.41 6.41
C MET A 1 55.84 10.24 7.02
N LYS A 2 54.86 9.54 7.62
CA LYS A 2 54.00 9.98 8.73
C LYS A 2 53.18 11.28 8.56
N ILE A 3 52.13 11.27 7.73
CA ILE A 3 50.93 12.09 8.03
C ILE A 3 49.60 11.53 7.46
N PHE A 4 49.63 10.42 6.70
CA PHE A 4 48.43 9.76 6.15
C PHE A 4 47.63 8.90 7.14
N PHE A 5 47.86 9.00 8.45
CA PHE A 5 47.57 7.91 9.38
C PHE A 5 46.44 8.06 10.42
N PRO A 6 45.64 9.15 10.51
CA PRO A 6 44.45 9.05 11.36
C PRO A 6 43.12 9.61 10.81
N ILE A 7 43.06 10.22 9.63
CA ILE A 7 41.83 10.95 9.24
C ILE A 7 40.87 10.10 8.37
N LEU A 8 41.37 9.15 7.58
CA LEU A 8 40.50 8.23 6.83
C LEU A 8 39.93 7.07 7.68
N ILE A 9 40.57 6.74 8.80
CA ILE A 9 40.09 5.67 9.72
C ILE A 9 38.91 6.16 10.57
N VAL A 10 38.82 7.46 10.87
CA VAL A 10 37.70 8.03 11.63
C VAL A 10 36.45 8.20 10.75
N PHE A 11 36.61 8.48 9.46
CA PHE A 11 35.47 8.64 8.54
C PHE A 11 34.77 7.33 8.18
N PHE A 12 35.50 6.20 8.16
CA PHE A 12 34.91 4.90 7.84
C PHE A 12 34.19 4.25 9.04
N LEU A 13 34.58 4.60 10.28
CA LEU A 13 33.95 4.06 11.49
C LEU A 13 32.81 4.92 12.06
N PHE A 14 32.64 6.18 11.63
CA PHE A 14 31.55 7.04 12.12
C PHE A 14 30.31 7.12 11.20
N PHE A 15 30.40 6.80 9.90
CA PHE A 15 29.28 7.02 8.98
C PHE A 15 28.42 5.77 8.64
N SER A 16 28.83 4.57 9.02
CA SER A 16 28.18 3.32 8.55
C SER A 16 27.41 2.55 9.62
N SER A 17 27.20 3.07 10.83
CA SER A 17 26.60 2.28 11.91
C SER A 17 25.63 3.04 12.82
N ASP A 18 24.75 3.87 12.27
CA ASP A 18 23.41 4.01 12.85
C ASP A 18 22.57 2.78 12.45
N SER A 19 22.90 1.62 13.06
CA SER A 19 21.95 0.52 13.14
C SER A 19 20.95 0.86 14.23
N LEU A 20 19.84 1.47 13.81
CA LEU A 20 18.58 1.39 14.51
C LEU A 20 18.32 -0.11 14.77
N ALA A 21 18.58 -0.53 16.00
CA ALA A 21 18.17 -1.82 16.52
C ALA A 21 16.64 -1.90 16.36
N LYS A 22 16.21 -2.55 15.29
CA LYS A 22 14.84 -3.04 15.17
C LYS A 22 14.73 -4.19 16.16
N GLU A 23 13.96 -3.96 17.22
CA GLU A 23 13.36 -5.02 18.00
C GLU A 23 12.65 -5.99 17.06
N GLY A 24 12.87 -7.28 17.30
CA GLY A 24 12.36 -8.37 16.50
C GLY A 24 10.84 -8.32 16.38
N TYR A 25 10.35 -8.17 15.14
CA TYR A 25 9.01 -8.63 14.79
C TYR A 25 9.06 -10.15 14.64
N ASN A 26 8.69 -10.82 15.72
CA ASN A 26 8.60 -12.27 15.84
C ASN A 26 7.66 -12.85 14.77
N SER A 27 8.18 -13.79 13.97
CA SER A 27 7.46 -14.54 12.95
C SER A 27 6.56 -15.63 13.54
N GLU A 28 5.70 -15.27 14.49
CA GLU A 28 4.66 -16.14 15.05
C GLU A 28 3.25 -15.58 14.76
N SER A 29 3.10 -14.77 13.69
CA SER A 29 1.81 -14.47 13.04
C SER A 29 1.66 -15.24 11.73
N LYS A 30 2.17 -16.48 11.71
CA LYS A 30 1.85 -17.53 10.75
C LYS A 30 0.38 -17.99 10.93
N LYS A 31 -0.61 -17.25 10.43
CA LYS A 31 -1.93 -17.84 10.12
C LYS A 31 -2.84 -17.07 9.15
N TYR A 32 -2.30 -16.16 8.35
CA TYR A 32 -3.01 -15.64 7.18
C TYR A 32 -2.12 -15.53 5.93
N ALA A 33 -1.07 -16.35 5.87
CA ALA A 33 -0.49 -16.80 4.61
C ALA A 33 -1.42 -17.85 3.95
N VAL A 34 -2.73 -17.62 3.99
CA VAL A 34 -3.66 -18.28 3.08
C VAL A 34 -3.26 -17.76 1.71
N ASN A 35 -2.95 -18.68 0.80
CA ASN A 35 -2.84 -18.46 -0.63
C ASN A 35 -4.00 -17.58 -1.14
N LYS A 36 -3.89 -16.26 -0.99
CA LYS A 36 -4.68 -15.32 -1.74
C LYS A 36 -3.83 -15.03 -2.96
N SER A 37 -3.72 -16.02 -3.84
CA SER A 37 -3.80 -15.68 -5.25
C SER A 37 -5.06 -14.84 -5.33
N LYS A 38 -4.90 -13.51 -5.41
CA LYS A 38 -6.02 -12.59 -5.51
C LYS A 38 -6.65 -12.97 -6.85
N LYS A 39 -7.54 -13.96 -6.85
CA LYS A 39 -8.45 -14.22 -7.95
C LYS A 39 -9.11 -12.87 -8.12
N LYS A 40 -8.73 -12.16 -9.19
CA LYS A 40 -9.38 -10.91 -9.54
C LYS A 40 -10.86 -11.24 -9.53
N PRO A 41 -11.67 -10.61 -8.68
CA PRO A 41 -13.09 -10.89 -8.69
C PRO A 41 -13.55 -10.71 -10.15
N LYS A 42 -14.37 -11.65 -10.64
CA LYS A 42 -15.00 -11.49 -11.95
C LYS A 42 -16.03 -10.37 -11.77
N LEU A 43 -15.57 -9.13 -11.88
CA LEU A 43 -16.38 -7.95 -11.70
C LEU A 43 -17.29 -7.84 -12.93
N LYS A 44 -18.59 -7.72 -12.66
CA LYS A 44 -19.62 -7.48 -13.66
C LYS A 44 -20.41 -6.28 -13.18
N CYS A 45 -20.94 -5.50 -14.11
CA CYS A 45 -21.86 -4.44 -13.79
C CYS A 45 -23.18 -5.07 -13.32
N ASP A 46 -23.40 -5.03 -12.01
CA ASP A 46 -24.54 -5.62 -11.31
C ASP A 46 -25.53 -4.55 -10.82
N GLY A 47 -25.36 -3.31 -11.29
CA GLY A 47 -26.24 -2.18 -10.95
C GLY A 47 -25.85 -1.42 -9.69
N ARG A 48 -24.70 -1.73 -9.07
CA ARG A 48 -24.16 -0.94 -7.96
C ARG A 48 -23.68 0.43 -8.42
N GLN A 49 -24.05 1.46 -7.66
CA GLN A 49 -23.76 2.86 -7.99
C GLN A 49 -23.06 3.61 -6.86
N HIS A 50 -23.11 3.12 -5.63
CA HIS A 50 -22.59 3.82 -4.45
C HIS A 50 -21.48 3.05 -3.73
N CYS A 51 -20.64 3.79 -2.98
CA CYS A 51 -19.49 3.25 -2.26
C CYS A 51 -19.83 2.23 -1.18
N SER A 52 -20.97 2.38 -0.50
CA SER A 52 -21.46 1.43 0.51
C SER A 52 -21.68 0.01 -0.04
N GLN A 53 -21.79 -0.12 -1.36
CA GLN A 53 -22.03 -1.39 -2.05
C GLN A 53 -20.72 -2.05 -2.53
N MET A 54 -19.58 -1.36 -2.44
CA MET A 54 -18.28 -1.85 -2.90
C MET A 54 -17.55 -2.57 -1.76
N ARG A 55 -16.88 -3.67 -2.09
CA ARG A 55 -16.11 -4.47 -1.12
C ARG A 55 -14.66 -4.03 -1.04
N SER A 56 -14.15 -3.35 -2.07
CA SER A 56 -12.82 -2.75 -2.06
C SER A 56 -12.73 -1.50 -2.93
N PHE A 57 -11.68 -0.71 -2.71
CA PHE A 57 -11.36 0.46 -3.51
C PHE A 57 -11.02 0.09 -4.96
N GLU A 58 -10.29 -1.02 -5.18
CA GLU A 58 -9.98 -1.48 -6.54
C GLU A 58 -11.22 -1.94 -7.31
N GLU A 59 -12.19 -2.53 -6.61
CA GLU A 59 -13.50 -2.84 -7.19
C GLU A 59 -14.23 -1.54 -7.59
N ALA A 60 -14.30 -0.56 -6.70
CA ALA A 60 -14.93 0.73 -7.01
C ALA A 60 -14.25 1.42 -8.22
N LYS A 61 -12.91 1.34 -8.30
CA LYS A 61 -12.13 1.91 -9.40
C LYS A 61 -12.39 1.19 -10.72
N TYR A 62 -12.63 -0.11 -10.68
CA TYR A 62 -13.06 -0.87 -11.85
C TYR A 62 -14.46 -0.41 -12.29
N PHE A 63 -15.40 -0.23 -11.36
CA PHE A 63 -16.77 0.14 -11.66
C PHE A 63 -16.88 1.51 -12.35
N ILE A 64 -16.19 2.55 -11.87
CA ILE A 64 -16.18 3.87 -12.56
C ILE A 64 -15.70 3.75 -14.01
N LYS A 65 -14.71 2.89 -14.26
CA LYS A 65 -14.08 2.76 -15.58
C LYS A 65 -14.84 1.85 -16.55
N HIS A 66 -15.63 0.90 -16.04
CA HIS A 66 -16.20 -0.18 -16.86
C HIS A 66 -17.72 -0.28 -16.78
N CYS A 67 -18.37 0.37 -15.81
CA CYS A 67 -19.81 0.29 -15.61
C CYS A 67 -20.49 1.64 -15.80
N PRO A 68 -21.63 1.69 -16.50
CA PRO A 68 -22.40 2.92 -16.64
C PRO A 68 -23.12 3.27 -15.33
N ASN A 69 -23.53 4.54 -15.20
CA ASN A 69 -24.36 5.05 -14.11
C ASN A 69 -23.76 4.96 -12.70
N THR A 70 -22.44 4.91 -12.55
CA THR A 70 -21.79 4.96 -11.24
C THR A 70 -21.90 6.35 -10.62
N LYS A 71 -22.23 6.43 -9.33
CA LYS A 71 -22.38 7.66 -8.53
C LYS A 71 -21.44 7.69 -7.33
N MET A 72 -20.21 7.23 -7.56
CA MET A 72 -19.18 7.03 -6.54
C MET A 72 -17.96 7.95 -6.74
N ASP A 73 -17.87 8.58 -7.90
CA ASP A 73 -16.90 9.60 -8.28
C ASP A 73 -17.69 10.91 -8.44
N GLY A 74 -17.60 11.79 -7.44
CA GLY A 74 -18.47 12.97 -7.35
C GLY A 74 -17.96 14.12 -8.22
N ASP A 75 -16.65 14.25 -8.31
CA ASP A 75 -15.89 15.29 -9.01
C ASP A 75 -15.29 14.80 -10.33
N ASN A 76 -15.42 13.52 -10.65
CA ASN A 76 -14.99 12.87 -11.90
C ASN A 76 -13.46 12.90 -12.10
N ASP A 77 -12.71 12.81 -11.00
CA ASP A 77 -11.26 12.76 -11.03
C ASP A 77 -10.71 11.32 -11.20
N GLY A 78 -11.61 10.33 -11.23
CA GLY A 78 -11.30 8.91 -11.35
C GLY A 78 -10.96 8.23 -10.03
N ILE A 79 -11.15 8.92 -8.89
CA ILE A 79 -10.96 8.40 -7.54
C ILE A 79 -12.36 8.09 -6.95
N PRO A 80 -12.71 6.80 -6.81
CA PRO A 80 -13.95 6.44 -6.15
C PRO A 80 -13.88 6.75 -4.65
N CYS A 81 -15.02 7.10 -4.08
CA CYS A 81 -15.22 7.06 -2.64
C CYS A 81 -14.34 8.04 -1.85
N GLU A 82 -14.05 9.19 -2.44
CA GLU A 82 -13.28 10.29 -1.86
C GLU A 82 -13.75 10.73 -0.46
N GLY A 83 -15.08 10.72 -0.25
CA GLY A 83 -15.72 11.08 1.02
C GLY A 83 -15.72 9.97 2.09
N TYR A 84 -15.28 8.75 1.75
CA TYR A 84 -15.32 7.57 2.62
C TYR A 84 -13.90 7.08 2.89
N LYS A 85 -12.99 7.96 3.30
CA LYS A 85 -11.77 7.52 3.98
C LYS A 85 -12.21 6.77 5.24
N LYS A 86 -12.12 5.43 5.20
CA LYS A 86 -12.27 4.59 6.39
C LYS A 86 -11.41 5.20 7.50
N ARG A 87 -12.06 5.58 8.61
CA ARG A 87 -11.37 5.65 9.90
C ARG A 87 -10.81 4.28 10.24
#